data_AF-A0A8R7TSE5-F1
#
_entry.id   AF-A0A8R7TSE5-F1
#
_cell.length_a   1.000
_cell.length_b   1.000
_cell.length_c   1.000
_cell.angle_alpha   90.00
_cell.angle_beta   90.00
_cell.angle_gamma   90.00
#
_symmetry.space_group_name_H-M   'P 1'
#
loop_
_entity.id
_entity.type
_entity.pdbx_description
1 polymer ?
#
loop_
_entity_poly.entity_id
_entity_poly.type
_entity_poly.pdbx_seq_one_letter_code
_entity_poly.pdbx_strand_id
1 'polypeptide(L)'
;MLLASESQFFHKLFTNGMMESNQNIISLQVSEEEVEPVLEIINFIYNGEFSKLDPKDLLTTLLTADKYEVSRAIIECGELLFKSEMTLETALMY
;
A
#
# COMPACT_ATOMS: atom_id res chain seq x y z
N MET A 1 12.03 8.84 -8.03
CA MET A 1 11.79 9.82 -6.93
C MET A 1 10.34 9.87 -6.47
N LEU A 2 9.35 9.56 -7.32
CA LEU A 2 7.92 9.56 -6.93
C LEU A 2 7.62 8.60 -5.75
N LEU A 3 8.12 7.36 -5.78
CA LEU A 3 7.92 6.43 -4.64
C LEU A 3 8.51 6.96 -3.33
N ALA A 4 9.70 7.59 -3.37
CA ALA A 4 10.33 8.16 -2.19
C ALA A 4 9.60 9.39 -1.62
N SER A 5 8.83 10.12 -2.44
CA SER A 5 8.05 11.27 -1.96
C SER A 5 6.76 10.83 -1.30
N GLU A 6 6.13 9.77 -1.79
CA GLU A 6 4.84 9.27 -1.28
C GLU A 6 4.98 8.22 -0.16
N SER A 7 6.17 7.64 0.02
CA SER A 7 6.44 6.59 0.99
C SER A 7 7.75 6.81 1.74
N GLN A 8 7.66 6.85 3.06
CA GLN A 8 8.83 6.95 3.92
C GLN A 8 9.65 5.64 3.93
N PHE A 9 9.02 4.48 3.72
CA PHE A 9 9.70 3.20 3.53
C PHE A 9 10.62 3.26 2.30
N PHE A 10 10.08 3.65 1.14
CA PHE A 10 10.88 3.73 -0.08
C PHE A 10 11.94 4.84 0.02
N HIS A 11 11.64 5.95 0.69
CA HIS A 11 12.64 6.97 0.97
C HIS A 11 13.85 6.38 1.72
N LYS A 12 13.61 5.68 2.85
CA LYS A 12 14.68 4.99 3.60
C LYS A 12 15.41 3.99 2.72
N LEU A 13 14.69 3.19 1.94
CA LEU A 13 15.27 2.18 1.04
C LEU A 13 16.26 2.79 0.03
N PHE A 14 15.92 3.96 -0.54
CA PHE A 14 16.77 4.63 -1.52
C PHE A 14 17.90 5.47 -0.91
N THR A 15 17.74 6.01 0.31
CA THR A 15 18.70 6.96 0.89
C THR A 15 19.64 6.35 1.94
N ASN A 16 19.33 5.19 2.50
CA ASN A 16 20.00 4.70 3.70
C ASN A 16 21.31 3.92 3.45
N GLY A 17 21.95 4.12 2.29
CA GLY A 17 23.29 3.58 2.00
C GLY A 17 23.38 2.04 1.96
N MET A 18 22.25 1.35 1.89
CA MET A 18 22.16 -0.11 1.68
C MET A 18 22.50 -0.43 0.21
N MET A 19 22.89 -1.67 -0.10
CA MET A 19 23.27 -2.06 -1.48
C MET A 19 22.24 -1.64 -2.54
N GLU A 20 20.96 -1.62 -2.17
CA GLU A 20 19.84 -1.21 -3.02
C GLU A 20 19.87 0.27 -3.43
N SER A 21 20.55 1.16 -2.68
CA SER A 21 20.63 2.59 -3.04
C SER A 21 21.50 2.85 -4.27
N ASN A 22 22.34 1.89 -4.69
CA ASN A 22 23.17 1.96 -5.89
C ASN A 22 22.67 1.07 -7.03
N GLN A 23 21.48 0.45 -6.90
CA GLN A 23 20.93 -0.47 -7.89
C GLN A 23 19.73 0.15 -8.62
N ASN A 24 19.67 -0.05 -9.93
CA ASN A 24 18.50 0.35 -10.74
C ASN A 24 17.32 -0.61 -10.58
N ILE A 25 17.53 -1.77 -9.95
CA ILE A 25 16.52 -2.81 -9.72
C ILE A 25 16.58 -3.16 -8.24
N ILE A 26 15.43 -3.06 -7.57
CA ILE A 26 15.24 -3.46 -6.18
C ILE A 26 14.31 -4.66 -6.16
N SER A 27 14.73 -5.73 -5.49
CA SER A 27 13.94 -6.94 -5.31
C SER A 27 13.28 -6.91 -3.94
N LEU A 28 11.95 -6.80 -3.90
CA LEU A 28 11.17 -6.85 -2.68
C LEU A 28 10.72 -8.28 -2.42
N GLN A 29 11.01 -8.83 -1.24
CA GLN A 29 10.45 -10.12 -0.85
C GLN A 29 9.05 -9.91 -0.28
N VAL A 30 8.06 -10.44 -0.99
CA VAL A 30 6.63 -10.38 -0.63
C VAL A 30 6.06 -11.79 -0.66
N SER A 31 5.13 -12.08 0.25
CA SER A 31 4.34 -13.31 0.20
C SER A 31 3.41 -13.29 -1.01
N GLU A 32 2.99 -14.46 -1.50
CA GLU A 32 2.09 -14.58 -2.66
C GLU A 32 0.76 -13.82 -2.44
N GLU A 33 0.25 -13.83 -1.20
CA GLU A 33 -0.95 -13.09 -0.76
C GLU A 33 -0.77 -11.56 -0.70
N GLU A 34 0.47 -11.07 -0.66
CA GLU A 34 0.78 -9.63 -0.58
C GLU A 34 1.10 -9.03 -1.95
N VAL A 35 1.25 -9.85 -3.00
CA VAL A 35 1.64 -9.36 -4.34
C VAL A 35 0.61 -8.39 -4.91
N GLU A 36 -0.68 -8.75 -4.85
CA GLU A 36 -1.75 -7.90 -5.40
C GLU A 36 -1.90 -6.59 -4.60
N PRO A 37 -1.99 -6.59 -3.26
CA PRO A 37 -2.01 -5.35 -2.47
C PRO A 37 -0.81 -4.43 -2.73
N VAL A 38 0.39 -5.01 -2.89
CA VAL A 38 1.61 -4.23 -3.17
C VAL A 38 1.54 -3.57 -4.54
N LEU A 39 1.09 -4.31 -5.56
CA LEU A 39 0.90 -3.75 -6.90
C LEU A 39 -0.13 -2.62 -6.89
N GLU A 40 -1.19 -2.77 -6.11
CA GLU A 40 -2.23 -1.76 -5.98
C GLU A 40 -1.70 -0.47 -5.34
N ILE A 41 -0.87 -0.58 -4.29
CA ILE A 41 -0.20 0.57 -3.67
C ILE A 41 0.76 1.26 -4.65
N ILE A 42 1.51 0.49 -5.44
CA ILE A 42 2.37 1.06 -6.46
C ILE A 42 1.52 1.80 -7.51
N ASN A 43 0.44 1.19 -7.98
CA ASN A 43 -0.47 1.78 -8.95
C ASN A 43 -1.10 3.08 -8.42
N PHE A 44 -1.50 3.08 -7.14
CA PHE A 44 -1.99 4.25 -6.43
C PHE A 44 -0.95 5.38 -6.37
N ILE A 45 0.32 5.08 -6.08
CA ILE A 45 1.39 6.09 -6.08
C ILE A 45 1.56 6.74 -7.46
N TYR A 46 1.36 5.99 -8.55
CA TYR A 46 1.50 6.51 -9.91
C TYR A 46 0.27 7.26 -10.43
N ASN A 47 -0.94 6.78 -10.14
CA ASN A 47 -2.18 7.34 -10.69
C ASN A 47 -2.90 8.27 -9.71
N GLY A 48 -2.66 8.11 -8.41
CA GLY A 48 -3.30 8.88 -7.34
C GLY A 48 -4.67 8.37 -6.91
N GLU A 49 -5.12 7.22 -7.41
CA GLU A 49 -6.40 6.60 -7.08
C GLU A 49 -6.27 5.08 -7.04
N PHE A 50 -7.11 4.44 -6.22
CA PHE A 50 -7.21 2.99 -6.17
C PHE A 50 -8.11 2.47 -7.28
N SER A 51 -7.75 1.33 -7.87
CA SER A 51 -8.68 0.56 -8.70
C SER A 51 -9.79 -0.02 -7.81
N LYS A 52 -10.84 -0.63 -8.37
CA LYS A 52 -11.97 -1.11 -7.55
C LYS A 52 -11.48 -2.14 -6.53
N LEU A 53 -11.37 -1.75 -5.26
CA LEU A 53 -11.11 -2.68 -4.17
C LEU A 53 -12.43 -3.28 -3.68
N ASP A 54 -12.47 -4.61 -3.65
CA ASP A 54 -13.48 -5.32 -2.89
C ASP A 54 -13.28 -5.04 -1.38
N PRO A 55 -14.33 -5.13 -0.55
CA PRO A 55 -14.25 -4.82 0.88
C PRO A 55 -13.18 -5.65 1.61
N LYS A 56 -12.91 -6.87 1.15
CA LYS A 56 -11.87 -7.74 1.72
C LYS A 56 -10.47 -7.24 1.40
N ASP A 57 -10.27 -6.79 0.17
CA ASP A 57 -8.99 -6.31 -0.33
C ASP A 57 -8.68 -4.91 0.17
N LEU A 58 -9.71 -4.15 0.56
CA LEU A 58 -9.56 -2.84 1.19
C LEU A 58 -8.77 -2.91 2.49
N LEU A 59 -9.02 -3.93 3.32
CA LEU A 59 -8.29 -4.08 4.58
C LEU A 59 -6.86 -4.59 4.36
N THR A 60 -6.65 -5.55 3.45
CA THR A 60 -5.31 -6.04 3.12
C THR A 60 -4.46 -4.96 2.46
N THR A 61 -5.06 -4.13 1.62
CA THR A 61 -4.41 -2.96 1.02
C THR A 61 -4.10 -1.90 2.06
N LEU A 62 -4.98 -1.66 3.05
CA LEU A 62 -4.69 -0.76 4.17
C LEU A 62 -3.51 -1.26 5.01
N LEU A 63 -3.48 -2.54 5.37
CA LEU A 63 -2.35 -3.15 6.09
C LEU A 63 -1.04 -3.05 5.30
N THR A 64 -1.13 -3.23 3.98
CA THR A 64 0.00 -3.07 3.07
C THR A 64 0.44 -1.60 3.00
N ALA A 65 -0.48 -0.66 2.90
CA ALA A 65 -0.21 0.78 2.90
C ALA A 65 0.54 1.22 4.16
N ASP A 66 0.14 0.69 5.32
CA ASP A 66 0.81 0.91 6.61
C ASP A 66 2.22 0.30 6.60
N LYS A 67 2.37 -0.95 6.16
CA LYS A 67 3.68 -1.64 6.02
C LYS A 67 4.66 -0.86 5.14
N TYR A 68 4.19 -0.23 4.07
CA TYR A 68 5.00 0.59 3.17
C TYR A 68 4.98 2.09 3.51
N GLU A 69 4.44 2.47 4.66
CA GLU A 69 4.41 3.86 5.16
C GLU A 69 3.88 4.87 4.11
N VAL A 70 2.81 4.53 3.38
CA VAL A 70 2.19 5.37 2.35
C VAL A 70 1.00 6.15 2.94
N SER A 71 1.26 7.32 3.52
CA SER A 71 0.25 8.05 4.31
C SER A 71 -1.04 8.38 3.54
N ARG A 72 -0.93 8.73 2.25
CA ARG A 72 -2.09 9.05 1.41
C ARG A 72 -3.01 7.84 1.20
N ALA A 73 -2.41 6.69 0.91
CA ALA A 73 -3.12 5.42 0.74
C ALA A 73 -3.85 5.03 2.03
N ILE A 74 -3.22 5.20 3.20
CA ILE A 74 -3.83 4.91 4.50
C ILE A 74 -5.08 5.77 4.74
N ILE A 75 -4.98 7.08 4.48
CA ILE A 75 -6.11 8.01 4.67
C ILE A 75 -7.25 7.65 3.73
N GLU A 76 -6.97 7.42 2.46
CA GLU A 76 -7.99 7.15 1.45
C GLU A 76 -8.66 5.78 1.65
N CYS A 77 -7.89 4.72 1.96
CA CYS A 77 -8.46 3.44 2.37
C CYS A 77 -9.32 3.58 3.65
N GLY A 78 -8.86 4.37 4.63
CA GLY A 78 -9.62 4.66 5.84
C GLY A 78 -10.95 5.36 5.53
N GLU A 79 -10.93 6.38 4.67
CA GLU A 79 -12.16 7.05 4.22
C GLU A 79 -13.10 6.10 3.47
N LEU A 80 -12.56 5.24 2.61
CA LEU A 80 -13.35 4.22 1.89
C LEU A 80 -13.96 3.22 2.86
N LEU A 81 -13.24 2.80 3.90
CA LEU A 81 -13.75 1.94 4.98
C LEU A 81 -14.85 2.62 5.81
N PHE A 82 -14.76 3.93 6.04
CA PHE A 82 -15.81 4.67 6.73
C PHE A 82 -17.05 4.90 5.84
N LYS A 83 -16.85 5.10 4.52
CA LYS A 83 -17.93 5.33 3.54
C LYS A 83 -18.64 4.04 3.13
N SER A 84 -17.90 2.95 3.00
CA SER A 84 -18.45 1.60 2.89
C SER A 84 -18.95 1.23 4.28
N GLU A 85 -20.24 1.43 4.57
CA GLU A 85 -20.86 1.09 5.85
C GLU A 85 -20.20 -0.15 6.47
N MET A 86 -19.64 -0.02 7.69
CA MET A 86 -19.26 -1.16 8.54
C MET A 86 -20.52 -1.98 8.82
N THR A 87 -20.98 -2.71 7.82
CA THR A 87 -22.08 -3.64 7.91
C THR A 87 -21.58 -4.82 8.71
N LEU A 88 -22.39 -5.28 9.66
CA LEU A 88 -22.07 -6.37 10.59
C LEU A 88 -21.54 -7.63 9.88
N GLU A 89 -21.93 -7.84 8.61
CA GLU A 89 -21.45 -8.91 7.74
C GLU A 89 -19.96 -8.80 7.38
N THR A 90 -19.42 -7.59 7.22
CA THR A 90 -17.97 -7.39 7.01
C THR A 90 -17.18 -7.55 8.31
N ALA A 91 -17.71 -7.09 9.44
CA ALA A 91 -17.10 -7.25 10.76
C ALA A 91 -17.03 -8.71 11.25
N LEU A 92 -17.90 -9.59 10.73
CA LEU A 92 -17.92 -11.03 11.03
C LEU A 92 -17.06 -11.88 10.09
N MET A 93 -16.58 -11.32 8.97
CA MET A 93 -15.68 -12.01 8.04
C MET A 93 -14.19 -11.87 8.39
N TYR A 94 -13.88 -11.11 9.44
CA TYR A 94 -12.56 -10.99 10.07
C TYR A 94 -12.60 -11.57 11.49
#